data_AF-A0A1A8QBG0-F1
#
_entry.id   AF-A0A1A8QBG0-F1
#
_cell.length_a   1.000
_cell.length_b   1.000
_cell.length_c   1.000
_cell.angle_alpha   90.00
_cell.angle_beta   90.00
_cell.angle_gamma   90.00
#
_symmetry.space_group_name_H-M   'P 1'
#
loop_
_entity.id
_entity.type
_entity.pdbx_description
1 polymer ?
#
loop_
_entity_poly.entity_id
_entity_poly.type
_entity_poly.pdbx_seq_one_letter_code
_entity_poly.pdbx_strand_id
1 'polypeptide(L)'
;KYKLRWYGTEKECKDYSHTQPYSCSITQDLHLFTPYEIWVEASNQLGRAASDVIILDILDVVTTDPPSSVTVSRVGQLEDQLSVRWVAPPALKDFLFQAKYQIRYRLEDSQDWKVMDDVGNQTSCRLAGLRPGTVYFVQVRCNPVGIYGSRKAGIWSEWSHPTAASTPHSERLMSGSCDSKSSGDSNSTLRRELKQFFGWVRKHAYGCSSMSMKLYDQWRVLMQKSQKTRNQVLQGDKS
;
A
#
# COMPACT_ATOMS: atom_id res chain seq x y z
N LYS A 1 -16.57 -21.99 33.70
CA LYS A 1 -16.84 -20.59 34.10
C LYS A 1 -15.52 -19.84 34.17
N TYR A 2 -15.44 -18.64 33.62
CA TYR A 2 -14.27 -17.78 33.71
C TYR A 2 -14.47 -16.78 34.85
N LYS A 3 -13.53 -16.71 35.78
CA LYS A 3 -13.61 -15.90 36.99
C LYS A 3 -12.46 -14.90 37.01
N LEU A 4 -12.75 -13.69 37.48
CA LEU A 4 -11.74 -12.70 37.80
C LEU A 4 -12.00 -12.08 39.18
N ARG A 5 -10.93 -11.67 39.85
CA ARG A 5 -11.00 -10.97 41.13
C ARG A 5 -10.02 -9.79 41.15
N TRP A 6 -10.49 -8.68 41.69
CA TRP A 6 -9.67 -7.50 42.01
C TRP A 6 -10.20 -6.83 43.28
N TYR A 7 -9.31 -6.36 44.16
CA TYR A 7 -9.67 -5.79 45.47
C TYR A 7 -10.73 -6.60 46.26
N GLY A 8 -10.67 -7.93 46.18
CA GLY A 8 -11.62 -8.82 46.85
C GLY A 8 -13.00 -8.94 46.19
N THR A 9 -13.27 -8.19 45.11
CA THR A 9 -14.51 -8.31 44.33
C THR A 9 -14.34 -9.37 43.25
N GLU A 10 -15.13 -10.45 43.32
CA GLU A 10 -15.19 -11.48 42.27
C GLU A 10 -16.23 -11.11 41.20
N LYS A 11 -15.86 -11.21 39.92
CA LYS A 11 -16.80 -11.23 38.81
C LYS A 11 -16.66 -12.52 38.01
N GLU A 12 -17.79 -13.01 37.51
CA GLU A 12 -17.85 -14.08 36.52
C GLU A 12 -18.03 -13.44 35.14
N CYS A 13 -17.19 -13.84 34.18
CA CYS A 13 -17.34 -13.41 32.81
C CYS A 13 -18.58 -14.08 32.19
N LYS A 14 -19.46 -13.24 31.62
CA LYS A 14 -20.76 -13.66 31.06
C LYS A 14 -20.78 -13.66 29.53
N ASP A 15 -19.84 -12.98 28.91
CA ASP A 15 -19.77 -12.82 27.45
C ASP A 15 -18.86 -13.90 26.85
N TYR A 16 -19.42 -15.09 26.70
CA TYR A 16 -18.73 -16.23 26.09
C TYR A 16 -18.68 -16.05 24.58
N SER A 17 -17.50 -16.23 23.98
CA SER A 17 -17.40 -16.19 22.52
C SER A 17 -18.11 -17.39 21.90
N HIS A 18 -18.94 -17.14 20.88
CA HIS A 18 -19.54 -18.19 20.06
C HIS A 18 -18.64 -18.64 18.91
N THR A 19 -17.60 -17.86 18.58
CA THR A 19 -16.73 -18.11 17.43
C THR A 19 -15.41 -18.76 17.81
N GLN A 20 -14.96 -18.57 19.06
CA GLN A 20 -13.74 -19.16 19.59
C GLN A 20 -14.06 -20.08 20.78
N PRO A 21 -13.65 -21.36 20.73
CA PRO A 21 -13.85 -22.24 21.86
C PRO A 21 -13.01 -21.77 23.05
N TYR A 22 -13.56 -21.94 24.24
CA TYR A 22 -12.87 -21.63 25.49
C TYR A 22 -12.44 -20.15 25.66
N SER A 23 -13.22 -19.20 25.14
CA SER A 23 -12.95 -17.78 25.37
C SER A 23 -14.15 -17.01 25.94
N CYS A 24 -13.82 -15.96 26.69
CA CYS A 24 -14.77 -15.06 27.33
C CYS A 24 -14.19 -13.65 27.40
N SER A 25 -15.03 -12.64 27.17
CA SER A 25 -14.61 -11.24 27.04
C SER A 25 -15.15 -10.38 28.18
N ILE A 26 -14.32 -9.47 28.69
CA ILE A 26 -14.72 -8.45 29.68
C ILE A 26 -14.37 -7.09 29.09
N THR A 27 -15.39 -6.30 28.76
CA THR A 27 -15.23 -5.06 28.00
C THR A 27 -15.53 -3.80 28.81
N GLN A 28 -15.98 -3.96 30.06
CA GLN A 28 -16.42 -2.87 30.93
C GLN A 28 -15.80 -3.00 32.32
N ASP A 29 -15.73 -1.87 33.04
CA ASP A 29 -15.23 -1.77 34.42
C ASP A 29 -13.81 -2.33 34.61
N LEU A 30 -12.94 -2.18 33.61
CA LEU A 30 -11.53 -2.50 33.75
C LEU A 30 -10.83 -1.38 34.54
N HIS A 31 -10.14 -1.77 35.60
CA HIS A 31 -9.37 -0.89 36.47
C HIS A 31 -7.90 -1.01 36.08
N LEU A 32 -7.36 0.03 35.46
CA LEU A 32 -5.93 0.11 35.15
C LEU A 32 -5.10 0.11 36.45
N PHE A 33 -3.82 -0.29 36.35
CA PHE A 33 -2.87 -0.35 37.47
C PHE A 33 -3.34 -1.22 38.64
N THR A 34 -4.21 -2.19 38.36
CA THR A 34 -4.77 -3.10 39.36
C THR A 34 -4.41 -4.53 38.96
N PRO A 35 -3.76 -5.32 39.84
CA PRO A 35 -3.49 -6.72 39.54
C PRO A 35 -4.80 -7.51 39.61
N TYR A 36 -5.10 -8.22 38.52
CA TYR A 36 -6.24 -9.13 38.42
C TYR A 36 -5.80 -10.55 38.74
N GLU A 37 -6.62 -11.25 39.51
CA GLU A 37 -6.51 -12.68 39.70
C GLU A 37 -7.54 -13.36 38.80
N ILE A 38 -7.10 -14.27 37.94
CA ILE A 38 -7.93 -14.91 36.93
C ILE A 38 -7.80 -16.42 37.06
N TRP A 39 -8.93 -17.12 37.06
CA TRP A 39 -8.97 -18.58 37.07
C TRP A 39 -10.21 -19.09 36.34
N VAL A 40 -10.22 -20.38 36.01
CA VAL A 40 -11.39 -21.04 35.44
C VAL A 40 -11.91 -22.12 36.39
N GLU A 41 -13.23 -22.23 36.48
CA GLU A 41 -13.91 -23.27 37.25
C GLU A 41 -14.70 -24.16 36.29
N ALA A 42 -14.39 -25.45 36.27
CA ALA A 42 -15.13 -26.47 35.53
C ALA A 42 -16.04 -27.23 36.51
N SER A 43 -17.26 -27.53 36.06
CA SER A 43 -18.24 -28.26 36.87
C SER A 43 -18.89 -29.35 36.04
N ASN A 44 -18.99 -30.56 36.61
CA ASN A 44 -19.72 -31.69 36.06
C ASN A 44 -20.59 -32.35 37.16
N GLN A 45 -21.25 -33.46 36.84
CA GLN A 45 -22.09 -34.18 37.82
C GLN A 45 -21.31 -34.73 39.02
N LEU A 46 -19.99 -34.90 38.89
CA LEU A 46 -19.12 -35.42 39.94
C LEU A 46 -18.56 -34.33 40.86
N GLY A 47 -18.69 -33.06 40.50
CA GLY A 47 -18.25 -31.94 41.33
C GLY A 47 -17.72 -30.75 40.54
N ARG A 48 -16.91 -29.93 41.22
CA ARG A 48 -16.27 -28.74 40.66
C ARG A 48 -14.75 -28.83 40.84
N ALA A 49 -14.03 -28.36 39.84
CA ALA A 49 -12.58 -28.22 39.87
C ALA A 49 -12.19 -26.82 39.36
N ALA A 50 -11.19 -26.21 39.98
CA ALA A 50 -10.65 -24.93 39.57
C ALA A 50 -9.23 -25.11 39.00
N SER A 51 -8.85 -24.24 38.06
CA SER A 51 -7.46 -24.10 37.63
C SER A 51 -6.61 -23.40 38.68
N ASP A 52 -5.30 -23.36 38.44
CA ASP A 52 -4.41 -22.41 39.11
C ASP A 52 -4.87 -20.96 38.87
N VAL A 53 -4.55 -20.09 39.82
CA VAL A 53 -4.85 -18.65 39.75
C VAL A 53 -3.69 -17.93 39.08
N ILE A 54 -3.98 -17.20 38.01
CA ILE A 54 -3.03 -16.36 37.28
C ILE A 54 -3.19 -14.92 37.78
N ILE A 55 -2.09 -14.30 38.19
CA ILE A 55 -2.05 -12.87 38.52
C ILE A 55 -1.55 -12.11 37.30
N LEU A 56 -2.31 -11.10 36.87
CA LEU A 56 -2.08 -10.36 35.65
C LEU A 56 -2.36 -8.87 35.84
N ASP A 57 -1.41 -8.02 35.47
CA ASP A 57 -1.71 -6.61 35.18
C ASP A 57 -2.21 -6.53 33.73
N ILE A 58 -3.40 -5.98 33.52
CA ILE A 58 -3.97 -5.82 32.17
C ILE A 58 -3.08 -4.95 31.26
N LEU A 59 -2.25 -4.08 31.83
CA LEU A 59 -1.28 -3.28 31.09
C LEU A 59 -0.09 -4.09 30.55
N ASP A 60 0.12 -5.31 31.05
CA ASP A 60 1.20 -6.20 30.59
C ASP A 60 0.81 -7.04 29.36
N VAL A 61 -0.47 -7.10 29.00
CA VAL A 61 -0.99 -7.94 27.90
C VAL A 61 -1.76 -7.14 26.86
N VAL A 62 -1.40 -5.87 26.68
CA VAL A 62 -2.05 -4.98 25.71
C VAL A 62 -1.75 -5.45 24.28
N THR A 63 -2.80 -5.58 23.48
CA THR A 63 -2.74 -5.82 22.03
C THR A 63 -3.74 -4.92 21.31
N THR A 64 -3.65 -4.86 19.99
CA THR A 64 -4.54 -4.05 19.14
C THR A 64 -4.77 -4.74 17.79
N ASP A 65 -5.78 -4.26 17.07
CA ASP A 65 -5.96 -4.55 15.65
C ASP A 65 -4.68 -4.26 14.84
N PRO A 66 -4.45 -4.97 13.72
CA PRO A 66 -3.37 -4.66 12.80
C PRO A 66 -3.49 -3.24 12.22
N PRO A 67 -2.37 -2.62 11.77
CA PRO A 67 -2.40 -1.38 11.01
C PRO A 67 -3.33 -1.46 9.80
N SER A 68 -4.12 -0.41 9.60
CA SER A 68 -5.08 -0.33 8.50
C SER A 68 -4.57 0.53 7.34
N SER A 69 -5.27 0.47 6.21
CA SER A 69 -4.96 1.29 5.02
C SER A 69 -3.50 1.21 4.58
N VAL A 70 -2.94 0.00 4.59
CA VAL A 70 -1.58 -0.25 4.08
C VAL A 70 -1.56 0.03 2.59
N THR A 71 -0.69 0.94 2.17
CA THR A 71 -0.47 1.31 0.77
C THR A 71 1.00 1.13 0.42
N VAL A 72 1.25 0.55 -0.75
CA VAL A 72 2.60 0.35 -1.27
C VAL A 72 2.67 1.01 -2.64
N SER A 73 3.61 1.92 -2.83
CA SER A 73 3.74 2.68 -4.08
C SER A 73 5.20 2.87 -4.49
N ARG A 74 5.40 3.12 -5.79
CA ARG A 74 6.73 3.38 -6.36
C ARG A 74 7.30 4.70 -5.84
N VAL A 75 8.61 4.75 -5.65
CA VAL A 75 9.33 5.98 -5.32
C VAL A 75 9.93 6.56 -6.61
N GLY A 76 9.12 7.32 -7.34
CA GLY A 76 9.52 7.84 -8.66
C GLY A 76 9.88 6.70 -9.63
N GLN A 77 11.08 6.76 -10.21
CA GLN A 77 11.64 5.73 -11.11
C GLN A 77 12.70 4.85 -10.44
N LEU A 78 12.79 4.84 -9.10
CA LEU A 78 13.74 3.98 -8.39
C LEU A 78 13.32 2.52 -8.53
N GLU A 79 14.10 1.76 -9.28
CA GLU A 79 13.84 0.36 -9.64
C GLU A 79 14.02 -0.63 -8.47
N ASP A 80 14.66 -0.20 -7.39
CA ASP A 80 15.00 -1.03 -6.24
C ASP A 80 14.25 -0.65 -4.96
N GLN A 81 13.27 0.26 -5.07
CA GLN A 81 12.61 0.87 -3.91
C GLN A 81 11.09 0.96 -4.02
N LEU A 82 10.43 0.73 -2.88
CA LEU A 82 8.99 0.94 -2.69
C LEU A 82 8.74 1.75 -1.40
N SER A 83 7.74 2.63 -1.43
CA SER A 83 7.23 3.35 -0.26
C SER A 83 6.05 2.58 0.31
N VAL A 84 6.11 2.28 1.61
CA VAL A 84 5.03 1.67 2.38
C VAL A 84 4.47 2.73 3.33
N ARG A 85 3.15 2.89 3.39
CA ARG A 85 2.46 3.78 4.33
C ARG A 85 1.26 3.05 4.95
N TRP A 86 0.94 3.36 6.19
CA TRP A 86 -0.18 2.75 6.91
C TRP A 86 -0.81 3.72 7.90
N VAL A 87 -1.96 3.35 8.45
CA VAL A 87 -2.64 4.07 9.52
C VAL A 87 -2.51 3.28 10.82
N ALA A 88 -2.06 3.98 11.88
CA ALA A 88 -2.00 3.42 13.22
C ALA A 88 -3.41 3.05 13.72
N PRO A 89 -3.59 1.89 14.38
CA PRO A 89 -4.83 1.53 15.03
C PRO A 89 -5.33 2.65 15.97
N PRO A 90 -6.65 2.95 16.02
CA PRO A 90 -7.18 4.03 16.84
C PRO A 90 -6.81 3.92 18.32
N ALA A 91 -6.69 2.70 18.85
CA ALA A 91 -6.26 2.45 20.22
C ALA A 91 -4.88 3.07 20.51
N LEU A 92 -3.93 3.00 19.55
CA LEU A 92 -2.57 3.55 19.66
C LEU A 92 -2.48 5.07 19.56
N LYS A 93 -3.61 5.78 19.43
CA LYS A 93 -3.63 7.26 19.45
C LYS A 93 -3.74 7.82 20.87
N ASP A 94 -3.96 6.96 21.85
CA ASP A 94 -4.00 7.36 23.25
C ASP A 94 -2.58 7.69 23.77
N PHE A 95 -2.48 8.61 24.72
CA PHE A 95 -1.19 9.06 25.27
C PHE A 95 -0.51 8.01 26.15
N LEU A 96 -1.22 6.92 26.46
CA LEU A 96 -0.76 5.87 27.37
C LEU A 96 0.31 4.97 26.74
N PHE A 97 0.48 4.94 25.43
CA PHE A 97 1.44 4.05 24.78
C PHE A 97 1.96 4.59 23.45
N GLN A 98 3.18 4.21 23.11
CA GLN A 98 3.77 4.35 21.79
C GLN A 98 3.59 3.05 21.01
N ALA A 99 3.96 3.05 19.73
CA ALA A 99 3.94 1.87 18.89
C ALA A 99 5.29 1.64 18.23
N LYS A 100 5.69 0.37 18.11
CA LYS A 100 6.69 -0.06 17.12
C LYS A 100 6.00 -0.83 16.02
N TYR A 101 6.55 -0.74 14.81
CA TYR A 101 6.04 -1.47 13.66
C TYR A 101 7.06 -2.45 13.14
N GLN A 102 6.56 -3.57 12.63
CA GLN A 102 7.34 -4.56 11.90
C GLN A 102 6.74 -4.70 10.50
N ILE A 103 7.60 -4.79 9.50
CA ILE A 103 7.20 -5.00 8.11
C ILE A 103 7.74 -6.34 7.66
N ARG A 104 6.91 -7.13 6.98
CA ARG A 104 7.38 -8.29 6.22
C ARG A 104 7.00 -8.16 4.76
N TYR A 105 7.87 -8.64 3.88
CA TYR A 105 7.62 -8.64 2.45
C TYR A 105 8.16 -9.91 1.81
N ARG A 106 7.50 -10.34 0.74
CA ARG A 106 7.90 -11.49 -0.06
C ARG A 106 7.61 -11.24 -1.52
N LEU A 107 8.21 -12.06 -2.38
CA LEU A 107 7.91 -12.10 -3.79
C LEU A 107 6.57 -12.82 -4.01
N GLU A 108 5.90 -12.54 -5.11
CA GLU A 108 4.69 -13.27 -5.52
C GLU A 108 4.89 -14.78 -5.52
N ASP A 109 5.96 -15.26 -6.17
CA ASP A 109 6.27 -16.68 -6.35
C ASP A 109 7.03 -17.33 -5.18
N SER A 110 7.30 -16.59 -4.10
CA SER A 110 8.02 -17.10 -2.92
C SER A 110 7.11 -17.16 -1.71
N GLN A 111 7.32 -18.17 -0.87
CA GLN A 111 6.70 -18.27 0.46
C GLN A 111 7.58 -17.67 1.57
N ASP A 112 8.83 -17.32 1.24
CA ASP A 112 9.80 -16.84 2.21
C ASP A 112 9.61 -15.34 2.46
N TRP A 113 9.29 -15.00 3.71
CA TRP A 113 9.13 -13.63 4.14
C TRP A 113 10.48 -13.05 4.60
N LYS A 114 10.84 -11.90 4.02
CA LYS A 114 11.87 -11.02 4.58
C LYS A 114 11.23 -10.10 5.61
N VAL A 115 11.89 -9.89 6.74
CA VAL A 115 11.35 -9.13 7.88
C VAL A 115 12.25 -7.94 8.17
N MET A 116 11.63 -6.80 8.47
CA MET A 116 12.26 -5.61 9.04
C MET A 116 11.70 -5.40 10.44
N ASP A 117 12.55 -5.67 11.44
CA ASP A 117 12.13 -5.90 12.83
C ASP A 117 11.67 -4.66 13.60
N ASP A 118 12.27 -3.50 13.34
CA ASP A 118 11.94 -2.27 14.06
C ASP A 118 11.91 -1.06 13.11
N VAL A 119 10.70 -0.56 12.88
CA VAL A 119 10.45 0.67 12.10
C VAL A 119 10.17 1.86 13.03
N GLY A 120 10.32 1.68 14.34
CA GLY A 120 10.03 2.69 15.36
C GLY A 120 8.56 3.12 15.36
N ASN A 121 8.28 4.31 15.88
CA ASN A 121 6.94 4.90 15.90
C ASN A 121 6.67 5.73 14.64
N GLN A 122 6.77 5.10 13.47
CA GLN A 122 6.52 5.73 12.17
C GLN A 122 5.29 5.10 11.50
N THR A 123 4.65 5.84 10.60
CA THR A 123 3.53 5.36 9.78
C THR A 123 3.88 5.22 8.29
N SER A 124 5.18 5.29 7.98
CA SER A 124 5.71 5.09 6.64
C SER A 124 7.15 4.60 6.67
N CYS A 125 7.53 3.81 5.68
CA CYS A 125 8.90 3.30 5.52
C CYS A 125 9.24 3.12 4.03
N ARG A 126 10.53 3.18 3.68
CA ARG A 126 11.01 2.81 2.35
C ARG A 126 11.65 1.42 2.41
N LEU A 127 11.16 0.51 1.59
CA LEU A 127 11.82 -0.76 1.29
C LEU A 127 12.86 -0.50 0.21
N ALA A 128 14.10 -0.93 0.42
CA ALA A 128 15.21 -0.78 -0.51
C ALA A 128 15.88 -2.15 -0.80
N GLY A 129 16.73 -2.20 -1.83
CA GLY A 129 17.40 -3.44 -2.23
C GLY A 129 16.43 -4.46 -2.86
N LEU A 130 15.35 -3.98 -3.46
CA LEU A 130 14.40 -4.81 -4.19
C LEU A 130 14.89 -5.08 -5.61
N ARG A 131 14.44 -6.19 -6.21
CA ARG A 131 14.70 -6.48 -7.63
C ARG A 131 13.83 -5.61 -8.53
N PRO A 132 14.37 -5.05 -9.63
CA PRO A 132 13.59 -4.36 -10.67
C PRO A 132 12.51 -5.24 -11.29
N GLY A 133 11.43 -4.62 -11.77
CA GLY A 133 10.34 -5.26 -12.52
C GLY A 133 9.64 -6.40 -11.76
N THR A 134 9.68 -6.39 -10.43
CA THR A 134 9.27 -7.52 -9.60
C THR A 134 8.11 -7.13 -8.69
N VAL A 135 7.11 -8.02 -8.57
CA VAL A 135 5.95 -7.85 -7.67
C VAL A 135 6.29 -8.34 -6.27
N TYR A 136 5.99 -7.51 -5.27
CA TYR A 136 6.13 -7.82 -3.85
C TYR A 136 4.79 -7.73 -3.14
N PHE A 137 4.56 -8.66 -2.22
CA PHE A 137 3.51 -8.57 -1.22
C PHE A 137 4.11 -8.06 0.09
N VAL A 138 3.48 -7.06 0.69
CA VAL A 138 3.93 -6.41 1.92
C VAL A 138 2.83 -6.50 2.98
N GLN A 139 3.22 -6.77 4.22
CA GLN A 139 2.35 -6.72 5.39
C GLN A 139 3.02 -5.93 6.52
N VAL A 140 2.20 -5.27 7.33
CA VAL A 140 2.65 -4.49 8.48
C VAL A 140 1.92 -5.00 9.73
N ARG A 141 2.63 -5.07 10.85
CA ARG A 141 2.02 -5.27 12.17
C ARG A 141 2.60 -4.28 13.17
N CYS A 142 1.96 -4.15 14.32
CA CYS A 142 2.38 -3.21 15.36
C CYS A 142 2.48 -3.87 16.73
N ASN A 143 3.26 -3.25 17.62
CA ASN A 143 3.37 -3.64 19.02
C ASN A 143 3.26 -2.38 19.91
N PRO A 144 2.32 -2.33 20.86
CA PRO A 144 2.30 -1.31 21.90
C PRO A 144 3.59 -1.34 22.72
N VAL A 145 4.26 -0.20 22.87
CA VAL A 145 5.48 -0.06 23.69
C VAL A 145 5.42 1.21 24.51
N GLY A 146 6.25 1.32 25.56
CA GLY A 146 6.23 2.50 26.42
C GLY A 146 4.86 2.71 27.09
N ILE A 147 4.20 1.61 27.46
CA ILE A 147 2.88 1.62 28.10
C ILE A 147 3.04 2.23 29.49
N TYR A 148 2.36 3.34 29.75
CA TYR A 148 2.43 4.02 31.04
C TYR A 148 1.95 3.08 32.16
N GLY A 149 2.80 2.87 33.16
CA GLY A 149 2.57 1.94 34.27
C GLY A 149 3.01 0.49 34.04
N SER A 150 3.44 0.12 32.83
CA SER A 150 4.09 -1.19 32.58
C SER A 150 5.53 -1.00 32.11
N ARG A 151 6.38 -1.97 32.45
CA ARG A 151 7.75 -2.08 31.93
C ARG A 151 7.86 -3.05 30.75
N LYS A 152 6.77 -3.74 30.42
CA LYS A 152 6.73 -4.73 29.35
C LYS A 152 6.25 -4.08 28.05
N ALA A 153 6.71 -4.62 26.93
CA ALA A 153 6.05 -4.37 25.66
C ALA A 153 4.73 -5.15 25.64
N GLY A 154 3.77 -4.65 24.87
CA GLY A 154 2.55 -5.37 24.57
C GLY A 154 2.80 -6.60 23.69
N ILE A 155 1.69 -7.16 23.24
CA ILE A 155 1.65 -8.28 22.32
C ILE A 155 1.58 -7.71 20.90
N TRP A 156 2.34 -8.32 19.99
CA TRP A 156 2.26 -7.98 18.57
C TRP A 156 0.84 -8.21 18.04
N SER A 157 0.32 -7.25 17.28
CA SER A 157 -0.90 -7.44 16.51
C SER A 157 -0.72 -8.55 15.48
N GLU A 158 -1.84 -9.03 14.95
CA GLU A 158 -1.83 -9.78 13.70
C GLU A 158 -1.19 -8.97 12.57
N TRP A 159 -0.82 -9.66 11.48
CA TRP A 159 -0.37 -9.00 10.27
C TRP A 159 -1.55 -8.35 9.54
N SER A 160 -1.33 -7.17 8.95
CA SER A 160 -2.29 -6.54 8.06
C SER A 160 -2.61 -7.44 6.86
N HIS A 161 -3.69 -7.14 6.15
CA HIS A 161 -3.92 -7.73 4.83
C HIS A 161 -2.70 -7.47 3.91
N PRO A 162 -2.34 -8.44 3.05
CA PRO A 162 -1.20 -8.30 2.16
C PRO A 162 -1.51 -7.29 1.04
N THR A 163 -0.60 -6.35 0.82
CA THR A 163 -0.71 -5.33 -0.24
C THR A 163 0.39 -5.54 -1.27
N ALA A 164 0.00 -5.60 -2.54
CA ALA A 164 0.94 -5.84 -3.64
C ALA A 164 1.39 -4.55 -4.33
N ALA A 165 2.65 -4.49 -4.73
CA ALA A 165 3.16 -3.49 -5.66
C ALA A 165 4.37 -4.02 -6.45
N SER A 166 4.55 -3.50 -7.66
CA SER A 166 5.71 -3.80 -8.51
C SER A 166 6.74 -2.68 -8.49
N THR A 167 8.02 -3.02 -8.40
CA THR A 167 9.11 -2.10 -8.71
C THR A 167 9.12 -1.72 -10.20
N PRO A 168 9.62 -0.53 -10.58
CA PRO A 168 9.91 -0.20 -11.97
C PRO A 168 10.85 -1.22 -12.63
N HIS A 169 10.72 -1.40 -13.95
CA HIS A 169 11.67 -2.18 -14.71
C HIS A 169 12.96 -1.41 -14.90
N SER A 170 14.08 -2.13 -14.99
CA SER A 170 15.35 -1.51 -15.35
C SER A 170 15.31 -1.09 -16.81
N GLU A 171 15.62 0.17 -17.09
CA GLU A 171 15.84 0.68 -18.45
C GLU A 171 17.18 0.18 -19.02
N ARG A 172 17.42 -1.14 -18.98
CA ARG A 172 18.40 -1.77 -19.87
C ARG A 172 17.69 -2.14 -21.15
N LEU A 173 17.66 -1.18 -22.09
CA LEU A 173 17.37 -1.35 -23.52
C LEU A 173 16.50 -2.57 -23.85
N MET A 174 15.20 -2.49 -23.58
CA MET A 174 14.22 -3.18 -24.41
C MET A 174 13.52 -2.14 -25.28
N SER A 175 14.29 -1.65 -26.25
CA SER A 175 13.75 -1.36 -27.58
C SER A 175 13.20 -2.68 -28.14
N GLY A 176 12.00 -3.02 -27.69
CA GLY A 176 11.21 -4.18 -28.09
C GLY A 176 9.79 -3.81 -27.70
N SER A 177 9.25 -2.74 -28.29
CA SER A 177 8.36 -2.90 -29.43
C SER A 177 7.30 -3.95 -29.12
N CYS A 178 6.18 -3.48 -28.57
CA CYS A 178 4.90 -4.12 -28.82
C CYS A 178 4.45 -3.75 -30.25
N ASP A 179 5.25 -4.04 -31.29
CA ASP A 179 4.75 -4.06 -32.66
C ASP A 179 4.06 -5.40 -32.86
N SER A 180 2.79 -5.44 -32.44
CA SER A 180 1.81 -6.22 -33.19
C SER A 180 1.93 -5.79 -34.64
N LYS A 181 2.40 -6.71 -35.49
CA LYS A 181 2.52 -6.57 -36.95
C LYS A 181 1.41 -5.68 -37.51
N SER A 182 1.73 -4.42 -37.81
CA SER A 182 0.99 -3.62 -38.77
C SER A 182 1.93 -2.64 -39.47
N SER A 183 2.23 -2.94 -40.72
CA SER A 183 2.50 -1.97 -41.79
C SER A 183 3.57 -0.88 -41.51
N GLY A 184 4.80 -1.12 -42.00
CA GLY A 184 5.92 -0.19 -41.97
C GLY A 184 5.78 1.11 -42.79
N ASP A 185 4.58 1.47 -43.26
CA ASP A 185 4.36 2.67 -44.09
C ASP A 185 3.73 3.85 -43.33
N SER A 186 3.08 3.63 -42.18
CA SER A 186 2.41 4.70 -41.41
C SER A 186 3.38 5.56 -40.60
N ASN A 187 4.45 4.96 -40.06
CA ASN A 187 5.43 5.68 -39.24
C ASN A 187 6.37 6.58 -40.07
N SER A 188 6.59 6.27 -41.35
CA SER A 188 7.44 7.07 -42.25
C SER A 188 6.70 8.29 -42.81
N THR A 189 5.40 8.15 -43.09
CA THR A 189 4.52 9.19 -43.64
C THR A 189 4.25 10.28 -42.62
N LEU A 190 3.89 9.92 -41.39
CA LEU A 190 3.60 10.87 -40.32
C LEU A 190 4.85 11.67 -39.89
N ARG A 191 6.02 11.00 -39.83
CA ARG A 191 7.31 11.66 -39.58
C ARG A 191 7.67 12.65 -40.69
N ARG A 192 7.38 12.32 -41.95
CA ARG A 192 7.63 13.20 -43.09
C ARG A 192 6.70 14.42 -43.07
N GLU A 193 5.42 14.23 -42.77
CA GLU A 193 4.44 15.31 -42.63
C GLU A 193 4.81 16.29 -41.51
N LEU A 194 5.16 15.77 -40.33
CA LEU A 194 5.57 16.60 -39.21
C LEU A 194 6.81 17.44 -39.55
N LYS A 195 7.81 16.86 -40.22
CA LYS A 195 8.99 17.61 -40.68
C LYS A 195 8.62 18.76 -41.62
N GLN A 196 7.67 18.54 -42.54
CA GLN A 196 7.20 19.60 -43.45
C GLN A 196 6.44 20.69 -42.69
N PHE A 197 5.58 20.31 -41.74
CA PHE A 197 4.87 21.24 -40.88
C PHE A 197 5.83 22.12 -40.06
N PHE A 198 6.81 21.53 -39.37
CA PHE A 198 7.80 22.29 -38.59
C PHE A 198 8.65 23.22 -39.45
N GLY A 199 8.99 22.79 -40.67
CA GLY A 199 9.68 23.63 -41.66
C GLY A 199 8.84 24.83 -42.09
N TRP A 200 7.52 24.66 -42.24
CA TRP A 200 6.58 25.73 -42.54
C TRP A 200 6.41 26.69 -41.35
N VAL A 201 6.24 26.17 -40.13
CA VAL A 201 6.10 26.99 -38.92
C VAL A 201 7.30 27.91 -38.75
N ARG A 202 8.54 27.42 -38.95
CA ARG A 202 9.76 28.25 -38.88
C ARG A 202 9.79 29.41 -39.87
N LYS A 203 9.06 29.34 -40.98
CA LYS A 203 9.03 30.37 -42.03
C LYS A 203 7.89 31.37 -41.88
N HIS A 204 6.81 30.97 -41.22
CA HIS A 204 5.55 31.72 -41.19
C HIS A 204 5.10 32.16 -39.79
N ALA A 205 5.65 31.57 -38.73
CA ALA A 205 5.39 31.99 -37.35
C ALA A 205 6.66 32.65 -36.77
N TYR A 206 6.75 33.98 -36.87
CA TYR A 206 7.77 34.76 -36.18
C TYR A 206 7.24 35.16 -34.80
N GLY A 207 7.89 34.68 -33.74
CA GLY A 207 7.51 34.95 -32.35
C GLY A 207 6.95 33.73 -31.61
N CYS A 208 7.04 33.74 -30.28
CA CYS A 208 6.71 32.63 -29.38
C CYS A 208 5.19 32.40 -29.34
N SER A 209 4.64 31.80 -30.39
CA SER A 209 3.27 31.30 -30.44
C SER A 209 3.30 29.83 -30.03
N SER A 210 2.51 29.49 -28.99
CA SER A 210 2.37 28.10 -28.55
C SER A 210 1.83 27.25 -29.69
N MET A 211 2.48 26.12 -29.92
CA MET A 211 2.11 25.18 -30.98
C MET A 211 0.70 24.66 -30.69
N SER A 212 -0.27 25.00 -31.54
CA SER A 212 -1.68 24.65 -31.31
C SER A 212 -2.23 23.80 -32.46
N MET A 213 -3.21 22.97 -32.13
CA MET A 213 -3.87 22.09 -33.09
C MET A 213 -4.54 22.87 -34.24
N LYS A 214 -5.00 24.10 -33.97
CA LYS A 214 -5.55 25.03 -34.98
C LYS A 214 -4.54 25.42 -36.05
N LEU A 215 -3.26 25.60 -35.67
CA LEU A 215 -2.19 25.96 -36.59
C LEU A 215 -1.83 24.80 -37.54
N TYR A 216 -1.88 23.56 -37.02
CA TYR A 216 -1.71 22.36 -37.81
C TYR A 216 -2.82 22.19 -38.85
N ASP A 217 -4.07 22.42 -38.47
CA ASP A 217 -5.22 22.35 -39.38
C ASP A 217 -5.15 23.40 -40.50
N GLN A 218 -4.75 24.62 -40.17
CA GLN A 218 -4.58 25.69 -41.17
C GLN A 218 -3.51 25.31 -42.22
N TRP A 219 -2.39 24.72 -41.80
CA TRP A 219 -1.35 24.23 -42.71
C TRP A 219 -1.85 23.09 -43.60
N ARG A 220 -2.58 22.11 -43.04
CA ARG A 220 -3.12 20.98 -43.83
C ARG A 220 -4.08 21.45 -44.93
N VAL A 221 -4.93 22.44 -44.64
CA VAL A 221 -5.84 23.03 -45.63
C VAL A 221 -5.08 23.73 -46.76
N LEU A 222 -3.97 24.43 -46.44
CA LEU A 222 -3.11 25.05 -47.45
C LEU A 222 -2.44 24.02 -48.36
N MET A 223 -1.94 22.91 -47.80
CA MET A 223 -1.33 21.83 -48.59
C MET A 223 -2.32 21.20 -49.58
N GLN A 224 -3.56 20.96 -49.14
CA GLN A 224 -4.62 20.43 -50.02
C GLN A 224 -5.02 21.44 -51.11
N LYS A 225 -5.07 22.74 -50.80
CA LYS A 225 -5.34 23.78 -51.79
C LYS A 225 -4.21 23.88 -52.83
N SER A 226 -2.95 23.81 -52.41
CA SER A 226 -1.78 23.84 -53.31
C SER A 226 -1.74 22.63 -54.25
N GLN A 227 -2.07 21.44 -53.76
CA GLN A 227 -2.17 20.24 -54.60
C GLN A 227 -3.31 20.36 -55.63
N LYS A 228 -4.46 20.92 -55.26
CA LYS A 228 -5.56 21.20 -56.19
C LYS A 228 -5.17 22.23 -57.27
N THR A 229 -4.42 23.27 -56.92
CA THR A 229 -3.95 24.27 -57.91
C THR A 229 -2.91 23.65 -58.85
N ARG A 230 -1.99 22.83 -58.32
CA ARG A 230 -0.98 22.13 -59.14
C ARG A 230 -1.59 21.14 -60.13
N ASN A 231 -2.66 20.46 -59.74
CA ASN A 231 -3.37 19.53 -60.63
C ASN A 231 -4.23 20.25 -61.69
N GLN A 232 -4.75 21.45 -61.39
CA GLN A 232 -5.46 22.26 -62.38
C GLN A 232 -4.54 22.86 -63.45
N VAL A 233 -3.32 23.26 -63.08
CA VAL A 233 -2.32 23.78 -64.05
C VAL A 233 -1.85 22.69 -65.02
N LEU A 234 -1.73 21.44 -64.57
CA LEU A 234 -1.35 20.30 -65.42
C LEU A 234 -2.46 19.83 -66.38
N GLN A 235 -3.71 20.25 -66.16
CA GLN A 235 -4.86 19.87 -66.99
C GLN A 235 -5.28 20.99 -67.96
N GLY A 236 -4.65 22.17 -67.87
CA GLY A 236 -4.86 23.32 -68.76
C GLY A 236 -3.92 23.41 -69.97
N ASP A 237 -2.84 22.62 -70.00
CA ASP A 237 -1.85 22.60 -71.11
C ASP A 237 -2.10 21.45 -72.11
N LYS A 238 -3.32 20.91 -72.14
CA LYS A 238 -3.80 20.01 -73.20
C LYS A 238 -5.20 20.45 -73.65
N SER A 239 -5.25 21.56 -74.38
CA SER A 239 -6.27 21.90 -75.38
C SER A 239 -5.61 22.77 -76.44
#